data_AF-A0A1J7JMJ0-F1
#
_entry.id   AF-A0A1J7JMJ0-F1
#
_cell.length_a   1.000
_cell.length_b   1.000
_cell.length_c   1.000
_cell.angle_alpha   90.00
_cell.angle_beta   90.00
_cell.angle_gamma   90.00
#
_symmetry.space_group_name_H-M   'P 1'
#
loop_
_entity.id
_entity.type
_entity.pdbx_description
1 polymer ?
#
loop_
_entity_poly.entity_id
_entity_poly.type
_entity_poly.pdbx_seq_one_letter_code
_entity_poly.pdbx_strand_id
1 'polypeptide(L)'
;MGINSAIIKINCNTIATITPNTIPPLPSSSACSCTCSANRRAAETSSSSSTIRYQRDNILHLLHYIGRFFFLVWLDLPIYFFRKGRSSLVLRTTFWEVGCYMTLYALYRLNPHATFCVFLLPLLTLRLGLKVGNWGRHAFVDDEEPDSDYRLSITLIDVASNRHCFNDGYHTSHHLNPLRHWREHPVSFIRTKDIYASQHALVFHNIDHIMITVRLMMRDYGTLARCMVPIGPAQIALSLDERAAPLRRHTRRFSEEEIRRKFKVA
;
A
#
# COMPACT_ATOMS: atom_id res chain seq x y z
N MET A 1 -2.83 -33.93 -16.04
CA MET A 1 -1.64 -33.71 -15.20
C MET A 1 -1.95 -32.61 -14.20
N GLY A 2 -2.05 -32.97 -12.92
CA GLY A 2 -2.64 -32.14 -11.86
C GLY A 2 -1.78 -30.94 -11.47
N ILE A 3 -2.43 -29.80 -11.34
CA ILE A 3 -1.87 -28.55 -10.82
C ILE A 3 -1.77 -28.69 -9.30
N ASN A 4 -0.58 -28.99 -8.78
CA ASN A 4 -0.31 -28.88 -7.34
C ASN A 4 -0.22 -27.39 -6.96
N SER A 5 -1.38 -26.78 -6.73
CA SER A 5 -1.50 -25.48 -6.09
C SER A 5 -1.18 -25.68 -4.60
N ALA A 6 0.09 -25.55 -4.22
CA ALA A 6 0.50 -25.52 -2.82
C ALA A 6 0.01 -24.19 -2.20
N ILE A 7 -1.26 -24.16 -1.83
CA ILE A 7 -1.90 -23.10 -1.05
C ILE A 7 -1.56 -23.39 0.41
N ILE A 8 -0.70 -22.56 1.01
CA ILE A 8 -0.56 -22.54 2.47
C ILE A 8 -1.78 -21.77 3.00
N LYS A 9 -2.87 -22.48 3.32
CA LYS A 9 -3.92 -21.93 4.19
C LYS A 9 -3.30 -21.74 5.57
N ILE A 10 -2.98 -20.50 5.93
CA ILE A 10 -2.52 -20.18 7.28
C ILE A 10 -3.77 -20.14 8.15
N ASN A 11 -4.00 -21.19 8.92
CA ASN A 11 -5.05 -21.20 9.93
C ASN A 11 -4.70 -20.16 11.01
N CYS A 12 -5.61 -19.21 11.27
CA CYS A 12 -5.42 -18.14 12.24
C CYS A 12 -5.07 -18.68 13.65
N ASN A 13 -5.54 -19.87 14.02
CA ASN A 13 -5.22 -20.52 15.30
C ASN A 13 -3.79 -21.07 15.37
N THR A 14 -3.14 -21.30 14.23
CA THR A 14 -1.78 -21.86 14.14
C THR A 14 -0.70 -20.77 14.24
N ILE A 15 -1.05 -19.50 14.01
CA ILE A 15 -0.11 -18.36 14.15
C ILE A 15 0.26 -18.15 15.63
N ALA A 16 -0.64 -18.49 16.57
CA ALA A 16 -0.48 -18.25 18.00
C ALA A 16 0.48 -19.22 18.73
N THR A 17 0.83 -20.36 18.14
CA THR A 17 1.40 -21.51 18.90
C THR A 17 2.78 -21.99 18.45
N ILE A 18 3.44 -21.34 17.49
CA ILE A 18 4.77 -21.79 17.00
C ILE A 18 5.90 -20.99 17.65
N THR A 19 6.73 -21.67 18.44
CA THR A 19 7.96 -21.14 19.08
C THR A 19 9.14 -21.10 18.10
N PRO A 20 10.06 -20.12 18.21
CA PRO A 20 11.09 -19.89 17.20
C PRO A 20 12.35 -20.72 17.47
N ASN A 21 12.87 -21.40 16.44
CA ASN A 21 14.27 -21.81 16.40
C ASN A 21 15.08 -20.79 15.59
N THR A 22 16.08 -20.21 16.27
CA THR A 22 17.30 -19.53 15.81
C THR A 22 17.30 -18.92 14.39
N ILE A 23 17.22 -17.59 14.34
CA ILE A 23 17.24 -16.76 13.13
C ILE A 23 18.66 -16.20 12.90
N PRO A 24 19.35 -16.49 11.79
CA PRO A 24 20.48 -15.68 11.34
C PRO A 24 19.99 -14.40 10.63
N PRO A 25 20.74 -13.28 10.70
CA PRO A 25 20.33 -12.01 10.10
C PRO A 25 20.28 -12.11 8.57
N LEU A 26 19.22 -11.58 7.97
CA LEU A 26 19.09 -11.43 6.52
C LEU A 26 20.03 -10.30 6.03
N PRO A 27 20.80 -10.51 4.95
CA PRO A 27 21.70 -9.48 4.43
C PRO A 27 20.90 -8.35 3.78
N SER A 28 21.36 -7.12 4.02
CA SER A 28 20.84 -5.90 3.39
C SER A 28 21.20 -5.90 1.89
N SER A 29 20.25 -6.24 1.02
CA SER A 29 20.45 -6.15 -0.43
C SER A 29 20.08 -4.76 -0.94
N SER A 30 21.10 -4.00 -1.32
CA SER A 30 21.03 -2.65 -1.91
C SER A 30 20.73 -2.67 -3.41
N ALA A 31 19.65 -3.31 -3.85
CA ALA A 31 19.29 -3.35 -5.27
C ALA A 31 17.76 -3.22 -5.48
N CYS A 32 17.37 -2.31 -6.37
CA CYS A 32 16.00 -1.95 -6.78
C CYS A 32 15.23 -0.97 -5.87
N SER A 33 15.81 0.22 -5.70
CA SER A 33 15.17 1.40 -5.11
C SER A 33 14.17 2.09 -6.06
N CYS A 34 13.03 1.45 -6.37
CA CYS A 34 11.94 2.13 -7.09
C CYS A 34 10.60 2.16 -6.35
N THR A 35 10.39 1.36 -5.30
CA THR A 35 9.10 1.34 -4.56
C THR A 35 9.25 1.37 -3.03
N CYS A 36 10.42 1.02 -2.51
CA CYS A 36 10.78 0.79 -1.10
C CYS A 36 10.66 1.99 -0.13
N SER A 37 10.12 3.15 -0.51
CA SER A 37 9.93 4.21 0.49
C SER A 37 8.82 5.19 0.12
N ALA A 38 7.62 4.69 -0.17
CA ALA A 38 6.49 5.56 -0.52
C ALA A 38 6.24 6.69 0.50
N ASN A 39 6.52 6.50 1.81
CA ASN A 39 6.42 7.57 2.81
C ASN A 39 7.74 8.31 3.10
N ARG A 40 8.90 7.63 3.18
CA ARG A 40 10.22 8.28 3.34
C ARG A 40 10.60 9.17 2.14
N ARG A 41 10.28 8.74 0.91
CA ARG A 41 10.47 9.52 -0.35
C ARG A 41 9.33 10.54 -0.58
N ALA A 42 8.15 10.34 0.02
CA ALA A 42 7.05 11.30 -0.05
C ALA A 42 7.12 12.44 0.97
N ALA A 43 7.83 12.21 2.06
CA ALA A 43 8.14 13.27 2.98
C ALA A 43 9.06 14.29 2.26
N GLU A 44 10.07 13.83 1.52
CA GLU A 44 11.04 14.66 0.76
C GLU A 44 10.49 15.34 -0.50
N THR A 45 9.53 14.71 -1.17
CA THR A 45 8.92 15.25 -2.39
C THR A 45 7.43 14.98 -2.32
N SER A 46 6.61 15.96 -2.72
CA SER A 46 5.16 15.85 -2.85
C SER A 46 4.77 14.76 -3.88
N SER A 47 5.09 13.51 -3.60
CA SER A 47 4.83 12.39 -4.48
C SER A 47 3.33 12.11 -4.43
N SER A 48 2.73 11.99 -5.61
CA SER A 48 1.29 11.73 -5.78
C SER A 48 0.84 10.39 -5.19
N SER A 49 1.74 9.59 -4.63
CA SER A 49 1.46 8.30 -3.99
C SER A 49 1.28 8.39 -2.48
N SER A 50 1.67 9.48 -1.81
CA SER A 50 1.60 9.55 -0.35
C SER A 50 0.23 9.91 0.22
N THR A 51 -0.09 9.30 1.36
CA THR A 51 -1.32 9.52 2.12
C THR A 51 -1.09 10.28 3.43
N ILE A 52 0.16 10.55 3.83
CA ILE A 52 0.49 11.05 5.19
C ILE A 52 -0.09 12.43 5.47
N ARG A 53 -0.15 13.31 4.45
CA ARG A 53 -0.72 14.66 4.53
C ARG A 53 -2.25 14.67 4.56
N TYR A 54 -2.88 13.52 4.32
CA TYR A 54 -4.32 13.38 4.28
C TYR A 54 -4.85 12.74 5.54
N GLN A 55 -6.07 13.14 5.91
CA GLN A 55 -6.89 12.45 6.89
C GLN A 55 -7.49 11.22 6.21
N ARG A 56 -7.08 10.03 6.63
CA ARG A 56 -7.29 8.78 5.87
C ARG A 56 -8.67 8.14 6.03
N ASP A 57 -9.51 8.70 6.90
CA ASP A 57 -10.92 8.37 7.12
C ASP A 57 -11.87 9.53 6.69
N ASN A 58 -11.39 10.41 5.81
CA ASN A 58 -12.17 11.53 5.25
C ASN A 58 -12.33 11.39 3.72
N ILE A 59 -13.58 11.35 3.27
CA ILE A 59 -13.93 11.20 1.85
C ILE A 59 -13.46 12.36 0.97
N LEU A 60 -13.49 13.60 1.47
CA LEU A 60 -13.03 14.76 0.71
C LEU A 60 -11.52 14.70 0.48
N HIS A 61 -10.78 14.20 1.46
CA HIS A 61 -9.34 14.00 1.33
C HIS A 61 -9.01 12.87 0.34
N LEU A 62 -9.79 11.79 0.35
CA LEU A 62 -9.68 10.72 -0.65
C LEU A 62 -9.97 11.24 -2.06
N LEU A 63 -11.06 12.02 -2.24
CA LEU A 63 -11.41 12.60 -3.53
C LEU A 63 -10.36 13.59 -4.02
N HIS A 64 -9.79 14.43 -3.14
CA HIS A 64 -8.68 15.30 -3.49
C HIS A 64 -7.44 14.52 -3.92
N TYR A 65 -7.09 13.44 -3.20
CA TYR A 65 -5.97 12.56 -3.54
C TYR A 65 -6.16 11.87 -4.90
N ILE A 66 -7.35 11.34 -5.17
CA ILE A 66 -7.72 10.73 -6.45
C ILE A 66 -7.68 11.79 -7.55
N GLY A 67 -8.38 12.92 -7.38
CA GLY A 67 -8.45 14.01 -8.35
C GLY A 67 -7.08 14.54 -8.72
N ARG A 68 -6.22 14.80 -7.73
CA ARG A 68 -4.83 15.22 -7.99
C ARG A 68 -4.12 14.24 -8.91
N PHE A 69 -4.20 12.94 -8.64
CA PHE A 69 -3.57 11.96 -9.51
C PHE A 69 -4.19 11.92 -10.90
N PHE A 70 -5.51 11.91 -11.01
CA PHE A 70 -6.19 11.84 -12.30
C PHE A 70 -5.78 12.96 -13.25
N PHE A 71 -5.71 14.19 -12.73
CA PHE A 71 -5.46 15.39 -13.54
C PHE A 71 -3.99 15.78 -13.62
N LEU A 72 -3.18 15.48 -12.60
CA LEU A 72 -1.79 15.96 -12.52
C LEU A 72 -0.74 14.85 -12.67
N VAL A 73 -1.10 13.57 -12.83
CA VAL A 73 -0.09 12.48 -12.97
C VAL A 73 0.90 12.71 -14.12
N TRP A 74 0.41 13.23 -15.25
CA TRP A 74 1.24 13.49 -16.44
C TRP A 74 2.27 14.60 -16.21
N LEU A 75 2.09 15.43 -15.16
CA LEU A 75 3.00 16.50 -14.77
C LEU A 75 3.84 16.13 -13.54
N ASP A 76 3.22 15.55 -12.51
CA ASP A 76 3.85 15.18 -11.24
C ASP A 76 5.02 14.20 -11.47
N LEU A 77 4.85 13.22 -12.38
CA LEU A 77 5.86 12.18 -12.60
C LEU A 77 7.10 12.68 -13.35
N PRO A 78 6.99 13.43 -14.47
CA PRO A 78 8.14 14.09 -15.09
C PRO A 78 8.86 15.07 -14.15
N ILE A 79 8.12 15.91 -13.41
CA ILE A 79 8.73 16.84 -12.43
C ILE A 79 9.52 16.07 -11.37
N TYR A 80 8.97 14.96 -10.88
CA TYR A 80 9.66 14.10 -9.92
C TYR A 80 10.99 13.58 -10.49
N PHE A 81 11.00 13.04 -11.70
CA PHE A 81 12.23 12.55 -12.32
C PHE A 81 13.23 13.66 -12.63
N PHE A 82 12.75 14.85 -12.99
CA PHE A 82 13.57 16.03 -13.21
C PHE A 82 14.29 16.44 -11.93
N ARG A 83 13.56 16.54 -10.80
CA ARG A 83 14.14 16.86 -9.48
C ARG A 83 15.17 15.84 -9.01
N LYS A 84 15.08 14.59 -9.46
CA LYS A 84 16.04 13.52 -9.17
C LYS A 84 17.16 13.40 -10.22
N GLY A 85 17.28 14.36 -11.15
CA GLY A 85 18.34 14.40 -12.15
C GLY A 85 18.27 13.30 -13.22
N ARG A 86 17.11 12.65 -13.38
CA ARG A 86 16.94 11.49 -14.28
C ARG A 86 16.32 11.91 -15.62
N SER A 87 17.04 12.73 -16.40
CA SER A 87 16.51 13.34 -17.64
C SER A 87 16.01 12.33 -18.68
N SER A 88 16.66 11.15 -18.80
CA SER A 88 16.18 10.08 -19.68
C SER A 88 14.77 9.59 -19.31
N LEU A 89 14.47 9.47 -18.01
CA LEU A 89 13.14 9.08 -17.55
C LEU A 89 12.12 10.18 -17.79
N VAL A 90 12.49 11.45 -17.58
CA VAL A 90 11.62 12.60 -17.89
C VAL A 90 11.14 12.56 -19.34
N LEU A 91 12.07 12.41 -20.28
CA LEU A 91 11.75 12.37 -21.71
C LEU A 91 10.86 11.17 -22.02
N ARG A 92 11.23 9.97 -21.53
CA ARG A 92 10.45 8.75 -21.76
C ARG A 92 9.03 8.87 -21.21
N THR A 93 8.85 9.31 -19.96
CA THR A 93 7.52 9.42 -19.36
C THR A 93 6.66 10.47 -20.05
N THR A 94 7.26 11.62 -20.40
CA THR A 94 6.54 12.70 -21.09
C THR A 94 6.10 12.25 -22.49
N PHE A 95 7.02 11.63 -23.25
CA PHE A 95 6.72 11.11 -24.58
C PHE A 95 5.59 10.08 -24.56
N TRP A 96 5.65 9.10 -23.66
CA TRP A 96 4.61 8.05 -23.58
C TRP A 96 3.27 8.57 -23.08
N GLU A 97 3.23 9.49 -22.11
CA GLU A 97 1.96 10.09 -21.64
C GLU A 97 1.32 10.96 -22.73
N VAL A 98 2.08 11.87 -23.34
CA VAL A 98 1.56 12.72 -24.43
C VAL A 98 1.14 11.88 -25.63
N GLY A 99 1.95 10.90 -26.03
CA GLY A 99 1.63 9.97 -27.12
C GLY A 99 0.36 9.15 -26.85
N CYS A 100 0.17 8.70 -25.61
CA CYS A 100 -1.06 8.02 -25.19
C CYS A 100 -2.27 8.94 -25.35
N TYR A 101 -2.24 10.17 -24.83
CA TYR A 101 -3.36 11.11 -24.96
C TYR A 101 -3.64 11.49 -26.41
N MET A 102 -2.61 11.72 -27.22
CA MET A 102 -2.78 12.02 -28.65
C MET A 102 -3.44 10.84 -29.39
N THR A 103 -3.04 9.61 -29.07
CA THR A 103 -3.63 8.40 -29.66
C THR A 103 -5.10 8.26 -29.23
N LEU A 104 -5.40 8.43 -27.94
CA LEU A 104 -6.77 8.38 -27.43
C LEU A 104 -7.65 9.47 -28.05
N TYR A 105 -7.11 10.68 -28.22
CA TYR A 105 -7.81 11.77 -28.88
C TYR A 105 -8.11 11.44 -30.35
N ALA A 106 -7.11 10.95 -31.10
CA ALA A 106 -7.28 10.55 -32.50
C ALA A 106 -8.34 9.43 -32.64
N LEU A 107 -8.27 8.40 -31.81
CA LEU A 107 -9.26 7.31 -31.79
C LEU A 107 -10.66 7.82 -31.42
N TYR A 108 -10.76 8.72 -30.45
CA TYR A 108 -12.03 9.31 -30.04
C TYR A 108 -12.68 10.11 -31.17
N ARG A 109 -11.88 10.82 -31.98
CA ARG A 109 -12.35 11.53 -33.18
C ARG A 109 -12.86 10.59 -34.28
N LEU A 110 -12.33 9.36 -34.35
CA LEU A 110 -12.76 8.33 -35.31
C LEU A 110 -14.03 7.61 -34.85
N ASN A 111 -14.07 7.15 -33.59
CA ASN A 111 -15.25 6.53 -32.99
C ASN A 111 -15.27 6.76 -31.47
N PRO A 112 -16.13 7.67 -30.98
CA PRO A 112 -16.16 8.02 -29.57
C PRO A 112 -16.68 6.89 -28.68
N HIS A 113 -17.65 6.10 -29.16
CA HIS A 113 -18.24 5.00 -28.38
C HIS A 113 -17.26 3.85 -28.19
N ALA A 114 -16.61 3.41 -29.27
CA ALA A 114 -15.61 2.34 -29.20
C ALA A 114 -14.41 2.78 -28.34
N THR A 115 -13.93 4.01 -28.54
CA THR A 115 -12.82 4.54 -27.75
C THR A 115 -13.15 4.66 -26.27
N PHE A 116 -14.37 5.10 -25.95
CA PHE A 116 -14.82 5.17 -24.56
C PHE A 116 -14.85 3.79 -23.89
N CYS A 117 -15.53 2.81 -24.51
CA CYS A 117 -15.70 1.50 -23.91
C CYS A 117 -14.40 0.70 -23.79
N VAL A 118 -13.53 0.77 -24.80
CA VAL A 118 -12.32 -0.07 -24.88
C VAL A 118 -11.11 0.57 -24.20
N PHE A 119 -10.98 1.91 -24.23
CA PHE A 119 -9.80 2.58 -23.74
C PHE A 119 -10.08 3.50 -22.54
N LEU A 120 -11.00 4.47 -22.67
CA LEU A 120 -11.20 5.47 -21.62
C LEU A 120 -11.77 4.84 -20.34
N LEU A 121 -12.80 4.01 -20.45
CA LEU A 121 -13.43 3.38 -19.30
C LEU A 121 -12.44 2.45 -18.54
N PRO A 122 -11.69 1.54 -19.20
CA PRO A 122 -10.66 0.76 -18.52
C PRO A 122 -9.54 1.62 -17.93
N LEU A 123 -9.08 2.67 -18.63
CA LEU A 123 -8.04 3.57 -18.13
C LEU A 123 -8.49 4.31 -16.86
N LEU A 124 -9.70 4.87 -16.88
CA LEU A 124 -10.27 5.58 -15.73
C LEU A 124 -10.49 4.62 -14.56
N THR A 125 -11.01 3.42 -14.82
CA THR A 125 -11.23 2.38 -13.80
C THR A 125 -9.90 1.93 -13.19
N LEU A 126 -8.87 1.71 -14.00
CA LEU A 126 -7.54 1.33 -13.54
C LEU A 126 -6.92 2.45 -12.67
N ARG A 127 -6.98 3.71 -13.12
CA ARG A 127 -6.47 4.85 -12.35
C ARG A 127 -7.18 4.98 -11.00
N LEU A 128 -8.49 4.78 -10.97
CA LEU A 128 -9.29 4.80 -9.74
C LEU A 128 -8.86 3.65 -8.81
N GLY A 129 -8.85 2.42 -9.32
CA GLY A 129 -8.50 1.22 -8.55
C GLY A 129 -7.10 1.28 -7.96
N LEU A 130 -6.11 1.76 -8.73
CA LEU A 130 -4.74 1.93 -8.25
C LEU A 130 -4.64 2.89 -7.05
N LYS A 131 -5.41 3.99 -7.06
CA LYS A 131 -5.38 4.99 -5.99
C LYS A 131 -6.21 4.62 -4.78
N VAL A 132 -7.37 4.01 -4.99
CA VAL A 132 -8.18 3.46 -3.89
C VAL A 132 -7.40 2.32 -3.20
N GLY A 133 -6.79 1.40 -3.96
CA GLY A 133 -5.97 0.34 -3.39
C GLY A 133 -4.73 0.87 -2.66
N ASN A 134 -4.05 1.88 -3.23
CA ASN A 134 -2.91 2.52 -2.55
C ASN A 134 -3.32 3.21 -1.25
N TRP A 135 -4.49 3.86 -1.22
CA TRP A 135 -5.03 4.46 -0.01
C TRP A 135 -5.20 3.41 1.08
N GLY A 136 -5.85 2.28 0.78
CA GLY A 136 -6.01 1.17 1.73
C GLY A 136 -4.70 0.58 2.22
N ARG A 137 -3.70 0.41 1.33
CA ARG A 137 -2.35 -0.08 1.66
C ARG A 137 -1.58 0.81 2.64
N HIS A 138 -1.85 2.11 2.62
CA HIS A 138 -1.15 3.13 3.40
C HIS A 138 -2.10 3.99 4.24
N ALA A 139 -3.24 3.43 4.65
CA ALA A 139 -4.23 4.14 5.45
C ALA A 139 -3.84 4.23 6.93
N PHE A 140 -3.07 3.25 7.41
CA PHE A 140 -2.62 3.18 8.78
C PHE A 140 -1.11 3.42 8.82
N VAL A 141 -0.72 4.57 9.36
CA VAL A 141 0.67 4.94 9.58
C VAL A 141 0.80 5.28 11.06
N ASP A 142 1.66 4.54 11.76
CA ASP A 142 1.96 4.77 13.17
C ASP A 142 2.54 6.18 13.38
N ASP A 143 2.08 6.88 14.41
CA ASP A 143 2.54 8.21 14.74
C ASP A 143 3.85 8.25 15.54
N GLU A 144 4.24 7.16 16.20
CA GLU A 144 5.46 7.06 17.00
C GLU A 144 6.67 6.71 16.12
N GLU A 145 6.56 5.65 15.32
CA GLU A 145 7.60 5.15 14.42
C GLU A 145 7.12 5.09 12.95
N PRO A 146 6.81 6.24 12.33
CA PRO A 146 6.23 6.30 10.99
C PRO A 146 7.18 5.93 9.84
N ASP A 147 8.47 5.78 10.13
CA ASP A 147 9.50 5.46 9.13
C ASP A 147 9.79 3.95 9.01
N SER A 148 9.24 3.14 9.92
CA SER A 148 9.36 1.67 9.89
C SER A 148 8.42 1.06 8.85
N ASP A 149 8.97 0.24 7.94
CA ASP A 149 8.20 -0.45 6.90
C ASP A 149 7.08 -1.34 7.49
N TYR A 150 7.26 -1.84 8.71
CA TYR A 150 6.27 -2.62 9.46
C TYR A 150 5.08 -1.79 9.94
N ARG A 151 5.27 -0.48 10.15
CA ARG A 151 4.30 0.42 10.78
C ARG A 151 3.66 1.43 9.81
N LEU A 152 4.18 1.52 8.59
CA LEU A 152 3.66 2.37 7.50
C LEU A 152 2.87 1.59 6.43
N SER A 153 2.78 0.28 6.59
CA SER A 153 2.10 -0.64 5.68
C SER A 153 1.30 -1.69 6.46
N ILE A 154 0.42 -2.39 5.76
CA ILE A 154 -0.41 -3.45 6.34
C ILE A 154 -0.25 -4.75 5.57
N THR A 155 -0.47 -5.88 6.24
CA THR A 155 -0.50 -7.20 5.61
C THR A 155 -1.91 -7.78 5.64
N LEU A 156 -2.37 -8.32 4.51
CA LEU A 156 -3.66 -8.97 4.34
C LEU A 156 -3.46 -10.47 4.10
N ILE A 157 -4.01 -11.28 5.00
CA ILE A 157 -3.97 -12.74 4.92
C ILE A 157 -5.35 -13.31 4.58
N ASP A 158 -5.36 -14.47 3.93
CA ASP A 158 -6.59 -15.18 3.56
C ASP A 158 -7.62 -14.32 2.81
N VAL A 159 -7.14 -13.52 1.85
CA VAL A 159 -7.98 -12.70 0.96
C VAL A 159 -7.93 -13.29 -0.44
N ALA A 160 -9.08 -13.36 -1.12
CA ALA A 160 -9.18 -13.89 -2.48
C ALA A 160 -8.26 -13.18 -3.48
N SER A 161 -8.03 -11.87 -3.32
CA SER A 161 -7.13 -11.08 -4.17
C SER A 161 -5.69 -11.59 -4.14
N ASN A 162 -5.19 -12.15 -3.03
CA ASN A 162 -3.84 -12.71 -2.99
C ASN A 162 -3.63 -13.83 -4.02
N ARG A 163 -4.69 -14.59 -4.34
CA ARG A 163 -4.64 -15.64 -5.36
C ARG A 163 -4.50 -15.08 -6.78
N HIS A 164 -5.13 -13.94 -7.05
CA HIS A 164 -5.23 -13.36 -8.40
C HIS A 164 -4.21 -12.24 -8.64
N CYS A 165 -3.71 -11.62 -7.57
CA CYS A 165 -2.83 -10.47 -7.58
C CYS A 165 -1.47 -10.80 -6.96
N PHE A 166 -0.97 -12.03 -7.16
CA PHE A 166 0.41 -12.41 -6.80
C PHE A 166 0.78 -12.07 -5.35
N ASN A 167 -0.10 -12.37 -4.38
CA ASN A 167 0.12 -12.07 -2.97
C ASN A 167 0.41 -10.57 -2.67
N ASP A 168 -0.18 -9.62 -3.43
CA ASP A 168 -0.07 -8.17 -3.20
C ASP A 168 -0.48 -7.76 -1.77
N GLY A 169 -1.41 -8.49 -1.15
CA GLY A 169 -1.85 -8.26 0.22
C GLY A 169 -0.73 -8.37 1.25
N TYR A 170 0.38 -9.06 0.97
CA TYR A 170 1.57 -9.05 1.82
C TYR A 170 2.42 -7.79 1.59
N HIS A 171 1.79 -6.61 1.58
CA HIS A 171 2.41 -5.33 1.21
C HIS A 171 3.63 -4.98 2.07
N THR A 172 3.59 -5.26 3.37
CA THR A 172 4.75 -5.12 4.26
C THR A 172 5.94 -5.94 3.78
N SER A 173 5.70 -7.18 3.34
CA SER A 173 6.73 -8.06 2.79
C SER A 173 7.34 -7.50 1.49
N HIS A 174 6.53 -6.82 0.67
CA HIS A 174 6.99 -6.13 -0.55
C HIS A 174 7.85 -4.91 -0.24
N HIS A 175 7.57 -4.16 0.83
CA HIS A 175 8.47 -3.08 1.28
C HIS A 175 9.79 -3.64 1.81
N LEU A 176 9.75 -4.73 2.58
CA LEU A 176 10.97 -5.31 3.16
C LEU A 176 11.89 -5.93 2.11
N ASN A 177 11.32 -6.52 1.05
CA ASN A 177 12.09 -7.04 -0.08
C ASN A 177 11.26 -6.96 -1.37
N PRO A 178 11.43 -5.90 -2.18
CA PRO A 178 10.70 -5.71 -3.44
C PRO A 178 11.02 -6.75 -4.53
N LEU A 179 12.14 -7.48 -4.40
CA LEU A 179 12.57 -8.49 -5.37
C LEU A 179 12.18 -9.91 -4.97
N ARG A 180 11.54 -10.07 -3.80
CA ARG A 180 11.08 -11.38 -3.32
C ARG A 180 10.06 -11.94 -4.32
N HIS A 181 10.24 -13.22 -4.67
CA HIS A 181 9.30 -13.87 -5.57
C HIS A 181 7.92 -13.95 -4.90
N TRP A 182 6.85 -13.68 -5.65
CA TRP A 182 5.51 -13.50 -5.10
C TRP A 182 5.00 -14.69 -4.24
N ARG A 183 5.46 -15.91 -4.51
CA ARG A 183 5.12 -17.13 -3.74
C ARG A 183 5.79 -17.18 -2.36
N GLU A 184 6.85 -16.42 -2.15
CA GLU A 184 7.67 -16.47 -0.94
C GLU A 184 7.19 -15.49 0.14
N HIS A 185 6.33 -14.51 -0.18
CA HIS A 185 5.84 -13.56 0.82
C HIS A 185 5.11 -14.24 2.00
N PRO A 186 4.21 -15.23 1.79
CA PRO A 186 3.59 -15.94 2.90
C PRO A 186 4.61 -16.70 3.76
N VAL A 187 5.61 -17.32 3.13
CA VAL A 187 6.66 -18.08 3.84
C VAL A 187 7.51 -17.12 4.68
N SER A 188 7.89 -15.98 4.10
CA SER A 188 8.63 -14.94 4.83
C SER A 188 7.84 -14.41 6.01
N PHE A 189 6.54 -14.15 5.84
CA PHE A 189 5.66 -13.68 6.91
C PHE A 189 5.63 -14.66 8.10
N ILE A 190 5.45 -15.96 7.83
CA ILE A 190 5.45 -16.98 8.90
C ILE A 190 6.79 -17.02 9.64
N ARG A 191 7.90 -17.00 8.89
CA ARG A 191 9.27 -17.05 9.47
C ARG A 191 9.60 -15.85 10.34
N THR A 192 9.06 -14.67 10.01
CA THR A 192 9.36 -13.42 10.71
C THR A 192 8.19 -12.88 11.53
N LYS A 193 7.19 -13.72 11.86
CA LYS A 193 5.98 -13.30 12.60
C LYS A 193 6.30 -12.65 13.94
N ASP A 194 7.36 -13.09 14.61
CA ASP A 194 7.76 -12.54 15.92
C ASP A 194 8.34 -11.12 15.78
N ILE A 195 8.94 -10.80 14.62
CA ILE A 195 9.36 -9.43 14.27
C ILE A 195 8.13 -8.57 13.96
N TYR A 196 7.11 -9.11 13.26
CA TYR A 196 5.85 -8.40 13.07
C TYR A 196 5.19 -8.06 14.40
N ALA A 197 5.23 -8.99 15.36
CA ALA A 197 4.72 -8.78 16.72
C ALA A 197 5.47 -7.67 17.46
N SER A 198 6.80 -7.73 17.47
CA SER A 198 7.65 -6.76 18.21
C SER A 198 7.62 -5.37 17.58
N GLN A 199 7.35 -5.27 16.28
CA GLN A 199 7.20 -4.01 15.56
C GLN A 199 5.75 -3.50 15.53
N HIS A 200 4.83 -4.18 16.23
CA HIS A 200 3.41 -3.83 16.26
C HIS A 200 2.76 -3.70 14.86
N ALA A 201 3.22 -4.52 13.90
CA ALA A 201 2.72 -4.50 12.54
C ALA A 201 1.22 -4.84 12.48
N LEU A 202 0.50 -4.20 11.56
CA LEU A 202 -0.93 -4.43 11.38
C LEU A 202 -1.18 -5.52 10.34
N VAL A 203 -1.89 -6.56 10.78
CA VAL A 203 -2.29 -7.69 9.94
C VAL A 203 -3.80 -7.84 9.99
N PHE A 204 -4.41 -8.04 8.82
CA PHE A 204 -5.85 -8.23 8.69
C PHE A 204 -6.17 -9.55 7.98
N HIS A 205 -7.24 -10.20 8.38
CA HIS A 205 -7.76 -11.39 7.72
C HIS A 205 -8.99 -11.05 6.87
N ASN A 206 -9.08 -11.68 5.70
CA ASN A 206 -10.27 -11.70 4.85
C ASN A 206 -10.91 -10.31 4.58
N ILE A 207 -10.08 -9.28 4.40
CA ILE A 207 -10.49 -7.94 4.01
C ILE A 207 -9.47 -7.36 3.03
N ASP A 208 -9.94 -6.87 1.88
CA ASP A 208 -9.09 -6.34 0.81
C ASP A 208 -8.75 -4.85 1.01
N HIS A 209 -7.69 -4.33 0.40
CA HIS A 209 -7.31 -2.91 0.46
C HIS A 209 -8.43 -1.97 -0.01
N ILE A 210 -9.20 -2.35 -1.04
CA ILE A 210 -10.35 -1.55 -1.48
C ILE A 210 -11.42 -1.54 -0.39
N MET A 211 -11.71 -2.70 0.22
CA MET A 211 -12.68 -2.80 1.30
C MET A 211 -12.25 -2.01 2.53
N ILE A 212 -10.96 -2.04 2.90
CA ILE A 212 -10.41 -1.18 3.96
C ILE A 212 -10.69 0.29 3.66
N THR A 213 -10.44 0.73 2.42
CA THR A 213 -10.73 2.12 2.01
C THR A 213 -12.20 2.46 2.17
N VAL A 214 -13.10 1.59 1.72
CA VAL A 214 -14.56 1.77 1.90
C VAL A 214 -14.94 1.87 3.38
N ARG A 215 -14.45 0.95 4.22
CA ARG A 215 -14.72 0.95 5.67
C ARG A 215 -14.20 2.21 6.36
N LEU A 216 -13.06 2.74 5.93
CA LEU A 216 -12.53 4.01 6.43
C LEU A 216 -13.40 5.20 6.04
N MET A 217 -13.94 5.23 4.82
CA MET A 217 -14.86 6.30 4.40
C MET A 217 -16.17 6.25 5.18
N MET A 218 -16.60 5.05 5.60
CA MET A 218 -17.73 4.84 6.51
C MET A 218 -17.38 5.07 7.98
N ARG A 219 -16.10 5.28 8.32
CA ARG A 219 -15.56 5.31 9.69
C ARG A 219 -15.93 4.07 10.51
N ASP A 220 -16.10 2.93 9.84
CA ASP A 220 -16.43 1.63 10.44
C ASP A 220 -15.17 0.93 10.98
N TYR A 221 -14.62 1.52 12.05
CA TYR A 221 -13.46 0.95 12.76
C TYR A 221 -13.79 -0.36 13.46
N GLY A 222 -15.08 -0.62 13.77
CA GLY A 222 -15.50 -1.87 14.39
C GLY A 222 -15.27 -3.07 13.47
N THR A 223 -15.62 -2.96 12.18
CA THR A 223 -15.31 -4.02 11.20
C THR A 223 -13.80 -4.17 11.01
N LEU A 224 -13.07 -3.06 10.91
CA LEU A 224 -11.61 -3.11 10.76
C LEU A 224 -10.93 -3.80 11.95
N ALA A 225 -11.36 -3.51 13.18
CA ALA A 225 -10.85 -4.12 14.40
C ALA A 225 -11.19 -5.62 14.52
N ARG A 226 -12.36 -6.04 14.03
CA ARG A 226 -12.73 -7.47 13.93
C ARG A 226 -11.86 -8.22 12.93
N CYS A 227 -11.55 -7.60 11.80
CA CYS A 227 -10.68 -8.19 10.78
C CYS A 227 -9.20 -8.15 11.18
N MET A 228 -8.80 -7.31 12.14
CA MET A 228 -7.42 -7.25 12.62
C MET A 228 -7.05 -8.55 13.35
N VAL A 229 -5.97 -9.19 12.91
CA VAL A 229 -5.39 -10.37 13.53
C VAL A 229 -4.35 -9.92 14.55
N PRO A 230 -4.57 -10.17 15.85
CA PRO A 230 -3.58 -9.86 16.86
C PRO A 230 -2.36 -10.75 16.71
N ILE A 231 -1.18 -10.14 16.60
CA ILE A 231 0.10 -10.83 16.55
C ILE A 231 0.89 -10.48 17.81
N GLY A 232 1.07 -11.49 18.65
CA GLY A 232 1.82 -11.40 19.91
C GLY A 232 0.96 -11.09 21.14
N PRO A 233 1.50 -11.31 22.36
CA PRO A 233 0.72 -11.27 23.60
C PRO A 233 0.03 -9.93 23.86
N ALA A 234 0.72 -8.82 23.57
CA ALA A 234 0.19 -7.47 23.81
C ALA A 234 -1.06 -7.17 22.96
N GLN A 235 -1.07 -7.57 21.68
CA GLN A 235 -2.23 -7.35 20.82
C GLN A 235 -3.38 -8.33 21.14
N ILE A 236 -3.06 -9.56 21.54
CA ILE A 236 -4.06 -10.59 21.88
C ILE A 236 -4.90 -10.15 23.08
N ALA A 237 -4.29 -9.49 24.06
CA ALA A 237 -4.96 -8.98 25.25
C ALA A 237 -5.96 -7.84 24.97
N LEU A 238 -5.88 -7.17 23.81
CA LEU A 238 -6.73 -6.03 23.47
C LEU A 238 -8.16 -6.48 23.17
N SER A 239 -9.12 -5.81 23.80
CA SER A 239 -10.53 -5.82 23.41
C SER A 239 -10.74 -5.21 22.01
N LEU A 240 -11.93 -5.38 21.44
CA LEU A 240 -12.24 -4.82 20.12
C LEU A 240 -12.12 -3.30 20.07
N ASP A 241 -12.54 -2.60 21.13
CA ASP A 241 -12.46 -1.14 21.22
C ASP A 241 -11.00 -0.66 21.34
N GLU A 242 -10.20 -1.40 22.12
CA GLU A 242 -8.76 -1.13 22.26
C GLU A 242 -7.98 -1.43 20.96
N ARG A 243 -8.49 -2.32 20.10
CA ARG A 243 -7.95 -2.51 18.73
C ARG A 243 -8.40 -1.41 17.78
N ALA A 244 -9.63 -0.91 17.91
CA ALA A 244 -10.15 0.16 17.06
C ALA A 244 -9.46 1.51 17.32
N ALA A 245 -9.08 1.79 18.56
CA ALA A 245 -8.42 3.03 18.97
C ALA A 245 -7.11 3.34 18.20
N PRO A 246 -6.10 2.45 18.13
CA PRO A 246 -4.88 2.69 17.38
C PRO A 246 -5.17 2.79 15.87
N LEU A 247 -6.11 2.01 15.32
CA LEU A 247 -6.51 2.13 13.92
C LEU A 247 -7.03 3.54 13.60
N ARG A 248 -7.84 4.13 14.49
CA ARG A 248 -8.30 5.52 14.35
C ARG A 248 -7.14 6.51 14.47
N ARG A 249 -6.26 6.34 15.46
CA ARG A 249 -5.07 7.20 15.63
C ARG A 249 -4.18 7.19 14.38
N HIS A 250 -3.89 6.02 13.83
CA HIS A 250 -3.02 5.82 12.67
C HIS A 250 -3.60 6.34 11.35
N THR A 251 -4.85 6.81 11.31
CA THR A 251 -5.44 7.45 10.12
C THR A 251 -5.30 8.99 10.13
N ARG A 252 -4.81 9.56 11.23
CA ARG A 252 -4.66 11.01 11.38
C ARG A 252 -3.58 11.57 10.46
N ARG A 253 -3.90 12.67 9.78
CA ARG A 253 -2.91 13.42 8.99
C ARG A 253 -1.73 13.85 9.85
N PHE A 254 -0.53 13.85 9.27
CA PHE A 254 0.65 14.46 9.89
C PHE A 254 0.71 15.95 9.53
N SER A 255 1.10 16.78 10.48
CA SER A 255 1.48 18.17 10.22
C SER A 255 2.82 18.25 9.48
N GLU A 256 3.09 19.36 8.78
CA GLU A 256 4.39 19.52 8.10
C GLU A 256 5.58 19.53 9.07
N GLU A 257 5.38 20.02 10.30
CA GLU A 257 6.40 19.94 11.35
C GLU A 257 6.69 18.50 11.77
N GLU A 258 5.64 17.68 11.98
CA GLU A 258 5.81 16.26 12.26
C GLU A 258 6.46 15.53 11.10
N ILE A 259 6.13 15.89 9.85
CA ILE A 259 6.74 15.28 8.67
C ILE A 259 8.24 15.59 8.65
N ARG A 260 8.64 16.85 8.83
CA ARG A 260 10.06 17.24 8.89
C ARG A 260 10.81 16.53 10.01
N ARG A 261 10.23 16.51 11.22
CA ARG A 261 10.84 15.92 12.41
C ARG A 261 10.94 14.40 12.31
N LYS A 262 9.85 13.71 11.99
CA LYS A 262 9.75 12.24 12.06
C LYS A 262 10.37 11.56 10.84
N PHE A 263 10.34 12.20 9.67
CA PHE A 263 10.91 11.64 8.44
C PHE A 263 12.28 12.23 8.07
N LYS A 264 12.84 13.11 8.92
CA LYS A 264 14.15 13.76 8.74
C LYS A 264 14.28 14.46 7.38
N VAL A 265 13.22 15.15 6.97
CA VAL A 265 13.19 15.88 5.70
C VAL A 265 13.61 17.31 5.96
N ALA A 266 14.69 17.72 5.28
CA ALA A 266 15.18 19.10 5.25
C ALA A 266 14.22 20.04 4.50
#